data_AF-A0A7S2XZT5-F1
#
_entry.id   AF-A0A7S2XZT5-F1
#
_cell.length_a   1.000
_cell.length_b   1.000
_cell.length_c   1.000
_cell.angle_alpha   90.00
_cell.angle_beta   90.00
_cell.angle_gamma   90.00
#
_symmetry.space_group_name_H-M   'P 1'
#
loop_
_entity.id
_entity.type
_entity.pdbx_description
1 polymer ?
#
loop_
_entity_poly.entity_id
_entity_poly.type
_entity_poly.pdbx_seq_one_letter_code
_entity_poly.pdbx_strand_id
1 'polypeptide(L)'
;DATLAELLLGVILVDTANLNTAIKATTRDLNAASALKDICPTPTNRLYQDLINAKSDPDFWKGLSVLDCLKYDFKKFTAGRHTFGMSSIAQPIEELALKEHFDETVHEYAASCGIEMLAVTSFVKKEGAEPHRQIFIHCLSSSTMEALKRHLVCFGKAGEGDSFRLTEMSLERLGFGDGQSIRSSTASFFHQANIKASRKQVAPAILSFYSNL
;
A
#
# COMPACT_ATOMS: atom_id res chain seq x y z
N ASP A 1 -21.76 -12.74 23.25
CA ASP A 1 -21.91 -11.30 22.96
C ASP A 1 -21.95 -11.13 21.45
N ALA A 2 -23.05 -10.62 20.90
CA ALA A 2 -23.30 -10.53 19.47
C ALA A 2 -22.43 -9.45 18.79
N THR A 3 -22.25 -8.32 19.45
CA THR A 3 -21.44 -7.20 18.94
C THR A 3 -19.96 -7.59 18.89
N LEU A 4 -19.46 -8.26 19.92
CA LEU A 4 -18.09 -8.77 19.90
C LEU A 4 -17.88 -9.81 18.80
N ALA A 5 -18.87 -10.68 18.57
CA ALA A 5 -18.79 -11.67 17.49
C ALA A 5 -18.73 -11.00 16.11
N GLU A 6 -19.53 -9.95 15.88
CA GLU A 6 -19.50 -9.17 14.65
C GLU A 6 -18.16 -8.46 14.43
N LEU A 7 -17.59 -7.84 15.47
CA LEU A 7 -16.27 -7.21 15.40
C LEU A 7 -15.17 -8.22 15.05
N LEU A 8 -15.13 -9.36 15.76
CA LEU A 8 -14.11 -10.41 15.53
C LEU A 8 -14.27 -11.04 14.14
N LEU A 9 -15.51 -11.35 13.74
CA LEU A 9 -15.78 -11.92 12.43
C LEU A 9 -15.38 -10.92 11.34
N GLY A 10 -15.73 -9.64 11.48
CA GLY A 10 -15.39 -8.58 10.52
C GLY A 10 -13.88 -8.51 10.23
N VAL A 11 -13.04 -8.53 11.28
CA VAL A 11 -11.57 -8.54 11.11
C VAL A 11 -11.11 -9.77 10.33
N ILE A 12 -11.60 -10.96 10.69
CA ILE A 12 -11.26 -12.20 9.96
C ILE A 12 -11.65 -12.07 8.48
N LEU A 13 -12.85 -11.58 8.18
CA LEU A 13 -13.33 -11.46 6.81
C LEU A 13 -12.49 -10.49 5.99
N VAL A 14 -12.14 -9.31 6.53
CA VAL A 14 -11.31 -8.33 5.83
C VAL A 14 -9.90 -8.86 5.57
N ASP A 15 -9.27 -9.48 6.57
CA ASP A 15 -7.89 -9.97 6.45
C ASP A 15 -7.77 -11.19 5.53
N THR A 16 -8.80 -12.02 5.47
CA THR A 16 -8.82 -13.26 4.67
C THR A 16 -9.47 -13.10 3.29
N ALA A 17 -9.86 -11.87 2.92
CA ALA A 17 -10.62 -11.59 1.68
C ALA A 17 -11.88 -12.46 1.58
N ASN A 18 -12.72 -12.40 2.62
CA ASN A 18 -13.95 -13.17 2.78
C ASN A 18 -13.71 -14.69 2.84
N LEU A 19 -12.80 -15.13 3.71
CA LEU A 19 -12.46 -16.56 3.92
C LEU A 19 -11.93 -17.26 2.65
N ASN A 20 -11.27 -16.53 1.76
CA ASN A 20 -10.74 -17.09 0.52
C ASN A 20 -9.42 -17.84 0.76
N THR A 21 -9.49 -19.17 0.76
CA THR A 21 -8.35 -20.08 0.97
C THR A 21 -7.34 -20.08 -0.18
N ALA A 22 -7.73 -19.68 -1.39
CA ALA A 22 -6.81 -19.54 -2.52
C ALA A 22 -5.91 -18.30 -2.39
N ILE A 23 -6.18 -17.40 -1.45
CA ILE A 23 -5.45 -16.14 -1.29
C ILE A 23 -4.81 -16.04 0.09
N LYS A 24 -5.60 -16.16 1.18
CA LYS A 24 -5.12 -15.82 2.53
C LYS A 24 -5.69 -16.68 3.66
N ALA A 25 -6.90 -17.22 3.51
CA ALA A 25 -7.57 -17.89 4.62
C ALA A 25 -6.88 -19.20 5.01
N THR A 26 -6.70 -19.42 6.31
CA THR A 26 -6.17 -20.66 6.89
C THR A 26 -7.28 -21.45 7.57
N THR A 27 -7.03 -22.74 7.88
CA THR A 27 -7.97 -23.57 8.66
C THR A 27 -8.34 -22.92 9.99
N ARG A 28 -7.40 -22.22 10.64
CA ARG A 28 -7.65 -21.49 11.89
C ARG A 28 -8.70 -20.40 11.69
N ASP A 29 -8.61 -19.65 10.60
CA ASP A 29 -9.55 -18.56 10.30
C ASP A 29 -10.95 -19.11 9.99
N LEU A 30 -11.03 -20.23 9.26
CA LEU A 30 -12.30 -20.91 8.97
C LEU A 30 -12.99 -21.40 10.25
N ASN A 31 -12.23 -22.03 11.16
CA ASN A 31 -12.77 -22.53 12.42
C ASN A 31 -13.26 -21.38 13.32
N ALA A 32 -12.46 -20.31 13.44
CA ALA A 32 -12.85 -19.13 14.20
C ALA A 32 -14.10 -18.47 13.60
N ALA A 33 -14.14 -18.26 12.28
CA ALA A 33 -15.30 -17.68 11.63
C ALA A 33 -16.55 -18.57 11.80
N SER A 34 -16.41 -19.89 11.71
CA SER A 34 -17.53 -20.82 11.92
C SER A 34 -18.12 -20.69 13.32
N ALA A 35 -17.29 -20.55 14.35
CA ALA A 35 -17.77 -20.38 15.73
C ALA A 35 -18.46 -19.02 15.98
N LEU A 36 -18.13 -18.00 15.18
CA LEU A 36 -18.66 -16.65 15.34
C LEU A 36 -19.93 -16.39 14.51
N LYS A 37 -20.09 -17.09 13.38
CA LYS A 37 -21.18 -16.88 12.42
C LYS A 37 -22.57 -17.00 13.05
N ASP A 38 -22.77 -17.97 13.93
CA ASP A 38 -24.07 -18.23 14.55
C ASP A 38 -24.43 -17.21 15.64
N ILE A 39 -23.44 -16.43 16.11
CA ILE A 39 -23.58 -15.40 17.14
C ILE A 39 -23.67 -14.00 16.50
N CYS A 40 -23.05 -13.84 15.33
CA CYS A 40 -23.02 -12.59 14.58
C CYS A 40 -24.40 -12.27 14.00
N PRO A 41 -25.00 -11.10 14.30
CA PRO A 41 -26.31 -10.74 13.80
C PRO A 41 -26.30 -10.39 12.30
N THR A 42 -25.15 -9.95 11.78
CA THR A 42 -24.99 -9.54 10.38
C THR A 42 -24.55 -10.72 9.51
N PRO A 43 -25.23 -10.99 8.37
CA PRO A 43 -24.81 -12.02 7.43
C PRO A 43 -23.37 -11.80 6.94
N THR A 44 -22.56 -12.86 6.89
CA THR A 44 -21.13 -12.81 6.59
C THR A 44 -20.79 -12.00 5.34
N ASN A 45 -21.47 -12.26 4.22
CA ASN A 45 -21.18 -11.56 2.96
C ASN A 45 -21.55 -10.08 3.04
N ARG A 46 -22.64 -9.73 3.74
CA ARG A 46 -23.03 -8.33 3.95
C ARG A 46 -22.00 -7.61 4.81
N LEU A 47 -21.61 -8.21 5.94
CA LEU A 47 -20.58 -7.66 6.82
C LEU A 47 -19.27 -7.41 6.08
N TYR A 48 -18.81 -8.38 5.27
CA TYR A 48 -17.61 -8.21 4.46
C TYR A 48 -17.73 -7.05 3.47
N GLN A 49 -18.85 -6.95 2.73
CA GLN A 49 -19.02 -5.89 1.74
C GLN A 49 -19.12 -4.51 2.39
N ASP A 50 -19.87 -4.38 3.49
CA ASP A 50 -19.98 -3.12 4.24
C ASP A 50 -18.58 -2.65 4.70
N LEU A 51 -17.76 -3.56 5.22
CA LEU A 51 -16.39 -3.25 5.67
C LEU A 51 -15.42 -2.91 4.53
N ILE A 52 -15.46 -3.64 3.41
CA ILE A 52 -14.60 -3.36 2.26
C ILE A 52 -14.99 -2.03 1.60
N ASN A 53 -16.29 -1.77 1.46
CA ASN A 53 -16.79 -0.51 0.93
C ASN A 53 -16.34 0.67 1.79
N ALA A 54 -16.49 0.59 3.11
CA ALA A 54 -16.00 1.61 4.02
C ALA A 54 -14.48 1.79 3.94
N LYS A 55 -13.72 0.69 3.83
CA LYS A 55 -12.25 0.73 3.74
C LYS A 55 -11.76 1.44 2.46
N SER A 56 -12.47 1.30 1.35
CA SER A 56 -12.10 1.89 0.06
C SER A 56 -12.97 3.08 -0.35
N ASP A 57 -13.73 3.65 0.59
CA ASP A 57 -14.67 4.75 0.31
C ASP A 57 -13.94 5.98 -0.27
N PRO A 58 -14.18 6.35 -1.54
CA PRO A 58 -13.53 7.49 -2.17
C PRO A 58 -13.74 8.80 -1.41
N ASP A 59 -14.91 9.04 -0.83
CA ASP A 59 -15.21 10.31 -0.16
C ASP A 59 -14.44 10.42 1.17
N PHE A 60 -14.34 9.31 1.92
CA PHE A 60 -13.47 9.21 3.08
C PHE A 60 -12.02 9.58 2.73
N TRP A 61 -11.44 8.90 1.73
CA TRP A 61 -10.05 9.13 1.34
C TRP A 61 -9.82 10.52 0.73
N LYS A 62 -10.80 11.07 0.01
CA LYS A 62 -10.76 12.44 -0.51
C LYS A 62 -10.71 13.46 0.63
N GLY A 63 -11.44 13.22 1.71
CA GLY A 63 -11.47 14.08 2.90
C GLY A 63 -10.18 14.06 3.74
N LEU A 64 -9.31 13.07 3.58
CA LEU A 64 -8.03 13.00 4.30
C LEU A 64 -6.98 13.94 3.71
N SER A 65 -6.16 14.54 4.58
CA SER A 65 -4.94 15.24 4.16
C SER A 65 -3.88 14.26 3.67
N VAL A 66 -2.83 14.75 2.99
CA VAL A 66 -1.66 13.92 2.61
C VAL A 66 -1.08 13.23 3.85
N LEU A 67 -0.91 13.98 4.94
CA LEU A 67 -0.33 13.46 6.19
C LEU A 67 -1.19 12.34 6.79
N ASP A 68 -2.51 12.48 6.78
CA ASP A 68 -3.43 11.46 7.30
C ASP A 68 -3.38 10.19 6.44
N CYS A 69 -3.34 10.34 5.11
CA CYS A 69 -3.13 9.20 4.21
C CYS A 69 -1.81 8.48 4.48
N LEU A 70 -0.73 9.22 4.71
CA LEU A 70 0.59 8.65 5.01
C LEU A 70 0.61 7.93 6.37
N LYS A 71 -0.11 8.43 7.37
CA LYS A 71 -0.15 7.82 8.72
C LYS A 71 -1.09 6.62 8.82
N TYR A 72 -2.12 6.55 7.98
CA TYR A 72 -3.24 5.60 8.11
C TYR A 72 -2.82 4.13 8.31
N ASP A 73 -1.90 3.63 7.45
CA ASP A 73 -1.27 2.31 7.61
C ASP A 73 0.24 2.43 7.36
N PHE A 74 0.91 3.18 8.22
CA PHE A 74 2.37 3.37 8.18
C PHE A 74 3.12 2.26 8.91
N LYS A 75 4.24 1.81 8.32
CA LYS A 75 5.24 0.96 8.99
C LYS A 75 6.64 1.46 8.73
N LYS A 76 7.44 1.54 9.79
CA LYS A 76 8.87 1.84 9.72
C LYS A 76 9.68 0.53 9.71
N PHE A 77 10.74 0.51 8.92
CA PHE A 77 11.66 -0.60 8.76
C PHE A 77 13.10 -0.10 8.93
N THR A 78 13.98 -1.00 9.38
CA THR A 78 15.40 -0.71 9.62
C THR A 78 16.25 -1.84 9.03
N ALA A 79 17.29 -1.48 8.28
CA ALA A 79 18.33 -2.38 7.77
C ALA A 79 19.70 -1.79 8.13
N GLY A 80 20.33 -2.33 9.19
CA GLY A 80 21.58 -1.75 9.72
C GLY A 80 21.38 -0.30 10.17
N ARG A 81 22.12 0.62 9.55
CA ARG A 81 22.00 2.08 9.79
C ARG A 81 20.89 2.76 8.98
N HIS A 82 20.34 2.06 8.00
CA HIS A 82 19.38 2.60 7.06
C HIS A 82 17.95 2.40 7.57
N THR A 83 17.08 3.38 7.35
CA THR A 83 15.68 3.35 7.80
C THR A 83 14.74 3.88 6.74
N PHE A 84 13.64 3.17 6.51
CA PHE A 84 12.62 3.57 5.56
C PHE A 84 11.22 3.37 6.11
N GLY A 85 10.26 4.08 5.53
CA GLY A 85 8.84 3.98 5.86
C GLY A 85 8.02 3.46 4.69
N MET A 86 6.92 2.76 4.99
CA MET A 86 5.93 2.36 4.00
C MET A 86 4.51 2.58 4.48
N SER A 87 3.76 3.38 3.73
CA SER A 87 2.32 3.57 3.91
C SER A 87 1.54 2.70 2.93
N SER A 88 0.38 2.18 3.35
CA SER A 88 -0.58 1.55 2.43
C SER A 88 -1.85 2.38 2.33
N ILE A 89 -2.33 2.63 1.12
CA ILE A 89 -3.59 3.34 0.88
C ILE A 89 -4.54 2.51 0.00
N ALA A 90 -5.83 2.81 0.06
CA ALA A 90 -6.87 2.14 -0.73
C ALA A 90 -7.41 2.99 -1.89
N GLN A 91 -6.68 4.03 -2.30
CA GLN A 91 -6.96 4.87 -3.48
C GLN A 91 -5.79 4.86 -4.45
N PRO A 92 -6.02 5.24 -5.72
CA PRO A 92 -4.95 5.48 -6.69
C PRO A 92 -3.93 6.49 -6.14
N ILE A 93 -2.66 6.27 -6.42
CA ILE A 93 -1.59 7.16 -5.94
C ILE A 93 -1.72 8.55 -6.58
N GLU A 94 -2.25 8.63 -7.78
CA GLU A 94 -2.56 9.89 -8.47
C GLU A 94 -3.48 10.78 -7.64
N GLU A 95 -4.50 10.20 -7.02
CA GLU A 95 -5.42 10.93 -6.16
C GLU A 95 -4.75 11.47 -4.89
N LEU A 96 -3.75 10.75 -4.36
CA LEU A 96 -2.91 11.24 -3.26
C LEU A 96 -1.99 12.38 -3.73
N ALA A 97 -1.40 12.22 -4.92
CA ALA A 97 -0.41 13.13 -5.47
C ALA A 97 -1.02 14.49 -5.89
N LEU A 98 -2.31 14.51 -6.21
CA LEU A 98 -3.09 15.71 -6.53
C LEU A 98 -3.57 16.50 -5.29
N LYS A 99 -3.35 16.00 -4.07
CA LYS A 99 -3.72 16.73 -2.85
C LYS A 99 -2.78 17.90 -2.61
N GLU A 100 -3.30 18.95 -1.97
CA GLU A 100 -2.52 20.12 -1.58
C GLU A 100 -1.31 19.74 -0.71
N HIS A 101 -0.19 20.44 -0.92
CA HIS A 101 1.06 20.25 -0.18
C HIS A 101 1.65 18.83 -0.23
N PHE A 102 1.35 18.04 -1.27
CA PHE A 102 1.85 16.66 -1.40
C PHE A 102 3.38 16.55 -1.21
N ASP A 103 4.15 17.34 -1.95
CA ASP A 103 5.61 17.27 -1.94
C ASP A 103 6.22 17.65 -0.58
N GLU A 104 5.80 18.80 -0.07
CA GLU A 104 6.22 19.34 1.22
C GLU A 104 5.90 18.34 2.35
N THR A 105 4.67 17.83 2.36
CA THR A 105 4.20 16.89 3.39
C THR A 105 4.95 15.56 3.33
N VAL A 106 5.19 15.01 2.14
CA VAL A 106 5.96 13.76 1.98
C VAL A 106 7.38 13.93 2.52
N HIS A 107 8.04 15.03 2.16
CA HIS A 107 9.40 15.31 2.59
C HIS A 107 9.49 15.53 4.10
N GLU A 108 8.62 16.39 4.65
CA GLU A 108 8.57 16.70 6.08
C GLU A 108 8.19 15.47 6.91
N TYR A 109 7.24 14.66 6.44
CA TYR A 109 6.85 13.45 7.14
C TYR A 109 8.00 12.43 7.18
N ALA A 110 8.72 12.24 6.07
CA ALA A 110 9.90 11.38 6.03
C ALA A 110 11.00 11.88 7.01
N ALA A 111 11.29 13.18 7.00
CA ALA A 111 12.25 13.78 7.94
C ALA A 111 11.81 13.62 9.40
N SER A 112 10.54 13.89 9.73
CA SER A 112 9.98 13.78 11.09
C SER A 112 9.99 12.35 11.62
N CYS A 113 9.82 11.36 10.74
CA CYS A 113 9.92 9.95 11.10
C CYS A 113 11.37 9.48 11.23
N GLY A 114 12.36 10.31 10.88
CA GLY A 114 13.76 9.94 10.81
C GLY A 114 13.96 8.74 9.89
N ILE A 115 13.45 8.83 8.66
CA ILE A 115 13.61 7.85 7.59
C ILE A 115 14.24 8.51 6.36
N GLU A 116 15.06 7.78 5.62
CA GLU A 116 15.74 8.29 4.42
C GLU A 116 14.95 8.05 3.13
N MET A 117 13.93 7.20 3.21
CA MET A 117 13.04 6.85 2.10
C MET A 117 11.63 6.56 2.61
N LEU A 118 10.64 7.06 1.90
CA LEU A 118 9.22 6.78 2.11
C LEU A 118 8.66 6.13 0.85
N ALA A 119 7.98 4.99 1.00
CA ALA A 119 7.18 4.41 -0.06
C ALA A 119 5.69 4.44 0.29
N VAL A 120 4.85 4.60 -0.72
CA VAL A 120 3.39 4.44 -0.62
C VAL A 120 2.97 3.34 -1.57
N THR A 121 2.26 2.33 -1.07
CA THR A 121 1.66 1.29 -1.91
C THR A 121 0.15 1.46 -1.96
N SER A 122 -0.43 1.48 -3.15
CA SER A 122 -1.89 1.46 -3.32
C SER A 122 -2.39 0.08 -3.70
N PHE A 123 -3.63 -0.25 -3.33
CA PHE A 123 -4.35 -1.36 -3.96
C PHE A 123 -5.81 -0.95 -4.10
N VAL A 124 -6.26 -0.87 -5.35
CA VAL A 124 -7.61 -0.41 -5.69
C VAL A 124 -8.35 -1.56 -6.36
N LYS A 125 -9.53 -1.87 -5.82
CA LYS A 125 -10.46 -2.85 -6.39
C LYS A 125 -11.84 -2.21 -6.43
N LYS A 126 -12.23 -1.69 -7.59
CA LYS A 126 -13.57 -1.16 -7.86
C LYS A 126 -14.41 -2.24 -8.54
N GLU A 127 -15.71 -2.24 -8.32
CA GLU A 127 -16.62 -3.16 -9.01
C GLU A 127 -16.58 -2.90 -10.52
N GLY A 128 -16.52 -3.98 -11.33
CA GLY A 128 -16.44 -3.88 -12.79
C GLY A 128 -15.11 -3.41 -13.37
N ALA A 129 -14.09 -3.14 -12.53
CA ALA A 129 -12.76 -2.74 -12.98
C ALA A 129 -11.69 -3.76 -12.56
N GLU A 130 -10.65 -3.90 -13.38
CA GLU A 130 -9.50 -4.72 -13.03
C GLU A 130 -8.79 -4.14 -11.79
N PRO A 131 -8.47 -4.97 -10.78
CA PRO A 131 -7.73 -4.52 -9.63
C PRO A 131 -6.33 -4.10 -10.04
N HIS A 132 -5.86 -2.97 -9.52
CA HIS A 132 -4.51 -2.48 -9.81
C HIS A 132 -3.79 -2.07 -8.54
N ARG A 133 -2.46 -2.05 -8.66
CA ARG A 133 -1.52 -1.74 -7.60
C ARG A 133 -0.49 -0.77 -8.14
N GLN A 134 -0.13 0.23 -7.33
CA GLN A 134 0.92 1.17 -7.65
C GLN A 134 1.89 1.31 -6.48
N ILE A 135 3.07 1.84 -6.78
CA ILE A 135 4.08 2.21 -5.80
C ILE A 135 4.54 3.63 -6.11
N PHE A 136 4.54 4.48 -5.09
CA PHE A 136 5.30 5.73 -5.07
C PHE A 136 6.49 5.55 -4.14
N ILE A 137 7.62 6.10 -4.52
CA ILE A 137 8.85 6.09 -3.73
C ILE A 137 9.41 7.50 -3.72
N HIS A 138 9.76 7.99 -2.55
CA HIS A 138 10.50 9.22 -2.33
C HIS A 138 11.75 8.93 -1.48
N CYS A 139 12.92 9.35 -1.96
CA CYS A 139 14.18 9.28 -1.20
C CYS A 139 14.70 10.69 -0.93
N LEU A 140 15.40 10.89 0.19
CA LEU A 140 16.06 12.18 0.47
C LEU A 140 17.26 12.45 -0.47
N SER A 141 17.80 11.40 -1.11
CA SER A 141 18.91 11.48 -2.05
C SER A 141 18.52 10.94 -3.43
N SER A 142 18.81 11.72 -4.48
CA SER A 142 18.59 11.30 -5.87
C SER A 142 19.42 10.08 -6.27
N SER A 143 20.65 9.94 -5.75
CA SER A 143 21.48 8.77 -6.07
C SER A 143 20.92 7.48 -5.46
N THR A 144 20.36 7.57 -4.25
CA THR A 144 19.65 6.46 -3.60
C THR A 144 18.39 6.11 -4.36
N MET A 145 17.61 7.11 -4.81
CA MET A 145 16.41 6.90 -5.62
C MET A 145 16.73 6.12 -6.90
N GLU A 146 17.76 6.54 -7.64
CA GLU A 146 18.18 5.89 -8.88
C GLU A 146 18.70 4.45 -8.66
N ALA A 147 19.48 4.23 -7.60
CA ALA A 147 19.97 2.89 -7.26
C ALA A 147 18.82 1.96 -6.84
N LEU A 148 17.91 2.44 -5.98
CA LEU A 148 16.75 1.69 -5.53
C LEU A 148 15.80 1.37 -6.68
N LYS A 149 15.55 2.33 -7.57
CA LYS A 149 14.74 2.13 -8.78
C LYS A 149 15.30 0.99 -9.63
N ARG A 150 16.61 1.00 -9.92
CA ARG A 150 17.26 -0.10 -10.66
C ARG A 150 17.13 -1.43 -9.93
N HIS A 151 17.35 -1.45 -8.62
CA HIS A 151 17.19 -2.65 -7.80
C HIS A 151 15.78 -3.22 -7.89
N LEU A 152 14.74 -2.41 -7.68
CA LEU A 152 13.34 -2.86 -7.68
C LEU A 152 12.85 -3.29 -9.06
N VAL A 153 13.31 -2.64 -10.14
CA VAL A 153 13.01 -3.06 -11.52
C VAL A 153 13.69 -4.40 -11.86
N CYS A 154 14.88 -4.64 -11.32
CA CYS A 154 15.61 -5.90 -11.51
C CYS A 154 15.21 -6.99 -10.50
N PHE A 155 14.54 -6.62 -9.41
CA PHE A 155 14.11 -7.54 -8.38
C PHE A 155 13.16 -8.59 -8.97
N GLY A 156 13.50 -9.87 -8.79
CA GLY A 156 12.74 -11.00 -9.32
C GLY A 156 12.90 -11.26 -10.82
N LYS A 157 13.91 -10.70 -11.52
CA LYS A 157 14.23 -11.09 -12.92
C LYS A 157 14.80 -12.52 -13.06
N ALA A 158 15.06 -13.22 -11.96
CA ALA A 158 15.47 -14.63 -11.98
C ALA A 158 14.23 -15.55 -11.88
N GLY A 159 13.78 -16.06 -13.01
CA GLY A 159 13.12 -17.38 -13.10
C GLY A 159 11.65 -17.50 -12.70
N GLU A 160 11.18 -16.99 -11.57
CA GLU A 160 9.84 -17.36 -11.06
C GLU A 160 9.19 -16.27 -10.21
N GLY A 161 7.90 -15.98 -10.45
CA GLY A 161 6.89 -15.54 -9.45
C GLY A 161 7.04 -14.21 -8.69
N ASP A 162 8.25 -13.72 -8.47
CA ASP A 162 8.60 -12.74 -7.44
C ASP A 162 8.94 -11.35 -7.99
N SER A 163 8.95 -11.17 -9.32
CA SER A 163 9.11 -9.84 -9.90
C SER A 163 7.87 -8.97 -9.64
N PHE A 164 8.10 -7.72 -9.27
CA PHE A 164 7.03 -6.73 -9.13
C PHE A 164 6.46 -6.28 -10.47
N ARG A 165 7.22 -6.43 -11.56
CA ARG A 165 6.87 -5.96 -12.92
C ARG A 165 6.43 -4.49 -12.89
N LEU A 166 7.37 -3.63 -12.49
CA LEU A 166 7.17 -2.20 -12.36
C LEU A 166 7.29 -1.50 -13.71
N THR A 167 6.31 -0.67 -14.03
CA THR A 167 6.35 0.27 -15.16
C THR A 167 6.24 1.68 -14.61
N GLU A 168 7.23 2.52 -14.90
CA GLU A 168 7.22 3.91 -14.45
C GLU A 168 6.07 4.69 -15.07
N MET A 169 5.42 5.53 -14.26
CA MET A 169 4.34 6.41 -14.67
C MET A 169 4.91 7.76 -15.08
N SER A 170 4.39 8.36 -16.16
CA SER A 170 4.81 9.71 -16.55
C SER A 170 4.14 10.78 -15.67
N LEU A 171 4.94 11.75 -15.21
CA LEU A 171 4.45 12.85 -14.36
C LEU A 171 3.38 13.70 -15.06
N GLU A 172 3.47 13.86 -16.38
CA GLU A 172 2.46 14.55 -17.19
C GLU A 172 1.06 13.89 -17.07
N ARG A 173 1.01 12.56 -16.98
CA ARG A 173 -0.25 11.80 -16.84
C ARG A 173 -0.83 11.89 -15.43
N LEU A 174 -0.04 12.32 -14.45
CA LEU A 174 -0.46 12.50 -13.06
C LEU A 174 -1.14 13.84 -12.83
N GLY A 175 -1.23 14.71 -13.86
CA GLY A 175 -1.85 16.03 -13.74
C GLY A 175 -0.93 17.08 -13.12
N PHE A 176 0.36 16.78 -12.94
CA PHE A 176 1.36 17.79 -12.60
C PHE A 176 1.57 18.71 -13.81
N GLY A 177 1.03 19.93 -13.75
CA GLY A 177 1.38 20.98 -14.69
C GLY A 177 2.83 21.43 -14.51
N ASP A 178 3.35 22.25 -15.45
CA ASP A 178 4.72 22.77 -15.52
C ASP A 178 5.26 23.53 -14.28
N GLY A 179 4.53 23.55 -13.16
CA GLY A 179 4.90 24.23 -11.91
C GLY A 179 4.74 23.42 -10.62
N GLN A 180 4.18 22.20 -10.65
CA GLN A 180 4.12 21.33 -9.45
C GLN A 180 5.28 20.33 -9.49
N SER A 181 6.44 20.79 -9.03
CA SER A 181 7.66 20.00 -9.04
C SER A 181 7.68 19.05 -7.85
N ILE A 182 7.14 17.85 -8.07
CA ILE A 182 7.86 16.68 -7.56
C ILE A 182 9.29 16.87 -8.05
N ARG A 183 10.27 16.92 -7.13
CA ARG A 183 11.68 16.86 -7.50
C ARG A 183 11.88 15.50 -8.16
N SER A 184 11.71 15.43 -9.47
CA SER A 184 11.63 14.20 -10.26
C SER A 184 12.84 13.28 -10.04
N SER A 185 13.98 13.85 -9.63
CA SER A 185 15.18 13.09 -9.30
C SER A 185 15.12 12.33 -7.97
N THR A 186 14.19 12.68 -7.08
CA THR A 186 14.07 12.11 -5.72
C THR A 186 12.79 11.31 -5.52
N ALA A 187 11.93 11.23 -6.53
CA ALA A 187 10.68 10.50 -6.44
C ALA A 187 10.33 9.80 -7.74
N SER A 188 9.65 8.66 -7.65
CA SER A 188 9.12 7.96 -8.82
C SER A 188 7.81 7.24 -8.51
N PHE A 189 7.00 7.09 -9.55
CA PHE A 189 5.69 6.44 -9.52
C PHE A 189 5.72 5.23 -10.44
N PHE A 190 5.14 4.13 -9.99
CA PHE A 190 5.13 2.89 -10.74
C PHE A 190 3.74 2.26 -10.74
N HIS A 191 3.29 1.80 -11.90
CA HIS A 191 2.32 0.71 -11.97
C HIS A 191 3.01 -0.60 -11.61
N GLN A 192 2.37 -1.41 -10.77
CA GLN A 192 2.87 -2.71 -10.35
C GLN A 192 1.96 -3.81 -10.90
N ALA A 193 2.40 -4.47 -11.98
CA ALA A 193 1.59 -5.51 -12.62
C ALA A 193 1.51 -6.81 -11.80
N ASN A 194 2.41 -7.04 -10.83
CA ASN A 194 2.23 -8.10 -9.84
C ASN A 194 1.32 -7.63 -8.69
N ILE A 195 0.00 -7.72 -8.88
CA ILE A 195 -1.00 -7.26 -7.91
C ILE A 195 -0.97 -8.03 -6.58
N LYS A 196 -0.40 -9.25 -6.57
CA LYS A 196 -0.28 -10.10 -5.37
C LYS A 196 0.83 -9.63 -4.43
N ALA A 197 1.87 -8.98 -4.95
CA ALA A 197 2.97 -8.48 -4.14
C ALA A 197 2.55 -7.21 -3.36
N SER A 198 2.30 -7.39 -2.07
CA SER A 198 1.93 -6.32 -1.14
C SER A 198 3.17 -5.73 -0.46
N ARG A 199 2.97 -4.83 0.52
CA ARG A 199 4.04 -4.41 1.45
C ARG A 199 4.83 -5.58 2.05
N LYS A 200 4.20 -6.75 2.25
CA LYS A 200 4.90 -7.96 2.75
C LYS A 200 5.94 -8.52 1.79
N GLN A 201 5.87 -8.19 0.50
CA GLN A 201 6.86 -8.56 -0.52
C GLN A 201 7.76 -7.39 -0.88
N VAL A 202 7.20 -6.18 -0.98
CA VAL A 202 7.96 -4.96 -1.33
C VAL A 202 8.94 -4.56 -0.22
N ALA A 203 8.54 -4.60 1.06
CA ALA A 203 9.43 -4.21 2.15
C ALA A 203 10.68 -5.11 2.25
N PRO A 204 10.60 -6.45 2.16
CA PRO A 204 11.79 -7.31 2.05
C PRO A 204 12.71 -6.98 0.88
N ALA A 205 12.18 -6.62 -0.30
CA ALA A 205 13.01 -6.25 -1.44
C ALA A 205 13.81 -4.97 -1.19
N ILE A 206 13.19 -3.99 -0.53
CA ILE A 206 13.83 -2.74 -0.10
C ILE A 206 14.84 -3.00 1.03
N LEU A 207 14.51 -3.87 2.00
CA LEU A 207 15.45 -4.31 3.03
C LEU A 207 16.69 -4.98 2.42
N SER A 208 16.50 -5.79 1.37
CA SER A 208 17.60 -6.42 0.64
C SER A 208 18.47 -5.38 -0.08
N PHE A 209 17.88 -4.33 -0.64
CA PHE A 209 18.65 -3.21 -1.21
C PHE A 209 19.55 -2.57 -0.15
N TYR A 210 18.97 -2.13 0.97
CA TYR A 210 19.72 -1.45 2.03
C TYR A 210 20.73 -2.35 2.75
N SER A 211 20.48 -3.65 2.86
CA SER A 211 21.44 -4.60 3.44
C SER A 211 22.69 -4.80 2.57
N ASN A 212 22.65 -4.39 1.30
CA ASN A 212 23.75 -4.49 0.34
C ASN A 212 24.47 -3.14 0.10
N LEU A 213 24.12 -2.08 0.84
CA LEU A 213 24.81 -0.79 0.84
C LEU A 213 25.84 -0.69 1.96
#